data_AF-A0A955REY9-F1
#
_entry.id   AF-A0A955REY9-F1
#
_cell.length_a   1.000
_cell.length_b   1.000
_cell.length_c   1.000
_cell.angle_alpha   90.00
_cell.angle_beta   90.00
_cell.angle_gamma   90.00
#
_symmetry.space_group_name_H-M   'P 1'
#
loop_
_entity.id
_entity.type
_entity.pdbx_description
1 polymer ?
#
loop_
_entity_poly.entity_id
_entity_poly.type
_entity_poly.pdbx_seq_one_letter_code
_entity_poly.pdbx_strand_id
1 'polypeptide(L)'
;MNVDIVVLLFDRMTALDAVGPVDVLKCLPDARLLFVGPEVGPLRTSSGGLLMHAERALEDVDQADILVVPGGHGTRALMEDA
;
A
#
# COMPACT_ATOMS: atom_id res chain seq x y z
N MET A 1 19.32 -12.59 0.10
CA MET A 1 18.30 -12.15 1.07
C MET A 1 17.34 -11.32 0.25
N ASN A 2 16.04 -11.59 0.34
CA ASN A 2 15.05 -10.76 -0.35
C ASN A 2 14.92 -9.40 0.34
N VAL A 3 14.51 -8.39 -0.43
CA VAL A 3 14.15 -7.06 0.08
C VAL A 3 12.63 -6.97 0.09
N ASP A 4 12.03 -6.90 1.27
CA ASP A 4 10.58 -6.83 1.45
C ASP A 4 10.08 -5.39 1.38
N ILE A 5 9.31 -5.09 0.34
CA ILE A 5 8.69 -3.80 0.08
C ILE A 5 7.19 -3.92 0.34
N VAL A 6 6.74 -3.31 1.43
CA VAL A 6 5.33 -3.29 1.84
C VAL A 6 4.70 -1.98 1.38
N VAL A 7 3.55 -2.07 0.72
CA VAL A 7 2.77 -0.92 0.25
C VAL A 7 1.44 -0.90 0.99
N LEU A 8 1.25 0.11 1.85
CA LEU A 8 0.01 0.28 2.59
C LEU A 8 -1.09 0.82 1.66
N LEU A 9 -2.22 0.13 1.63
CA LEU A 9 -3.40 0.48 0.89
C LEU A 9 -4.51 0.88 1.86
N PHE A 10 -5.23 1.95 1.55
CA PHE A 10 -6.36 2.42 2.34
C PHE A 10 -7.40 3.08 1.44
N ASP A 11 -8.63 3.19 1.94
CA ASP A 11 -9.72 3.78 1.16
C ASP A 11 -9.44 5.25 0.85
N ARG A 12 -9.79 5.68 -0.36
CA ARG A 12 -9.55 7.03 -0.90
C ARG A 12 -8.08 7.46 -0.93
N MET A 13 -7.14 6.53 -1.01
CA MET A 13 -5.74 6.82 -1.33
C MET A 13 -5.56 7.31 -2.78
N THR A 14 -4.48 8.04 -3.04
CA THR A 14 -4.08 8.37 -4.41
C THR A 14 -3.29 7.20 -5.01
N ALA A 15 -3.83 6.55 -6.04
CA ALA A 15 -3.21 5.36 -6.62
C ALA A 15 -1.79 5.58 -7.14
N LEU A 16 -1.52 6.75 -7.73
CA LEU A 16 -0.21 7.09 -8.27
C LEU A 16 0.86 7.17 -7.17
N ASP A 17 0.50 7.58 -5.96
CA ASP A 17 1.41 7.66 -4.82
C ASP A 17 1.85 6.26 -4.35
N ALA A 18 1.04 5.23 -4.62
CA ALA A 18 1.39 3.82 -4.40
C ALA A 18 2.16 3.23 -5.60
N VAL A 19 1.62 3.38 -6.81
CA VAL A 19 2.15 2.74 -8.03
C VAL A 19 3.47 3.35 -8.49
N GLY A 20 3.66 4.67 -8.32
CA GLY A 20 4.87 5.37 -8.72
C GLY A 20 6.13 4.82 -8.05
N PRO A 21 6.18 4.75 -6.70
CA PRO A 21 7.28 4.11 -5.99
C PRO A 21 7.45 2.63 -6.36
N VAL A 22 6.36 1.87 -6.50
CA VAL A 22 6.41 0.44 -6.86
C VAL A 22 7.14 0.21 -8.18
N ASP A 23 6.85 1.02 -9.22
CA ASP A 23 7.48 0.87 -10.53
C ASP A 23 9.00 1.07 -10.52
N VAL A 24 9.51 1.86 -9.57
CA VAL A 24 10.94 2.08 -9.37
C VAL A 24 11.52 1.00 -8.46
N LEU A 25 10.91 0.76 -7.30
CA LEU A 25 11.44 -0.13 -6.26
C LEU A 25 11.44 -1.60 -6.67
N LYS A 26 10.52 -2.03 -7.55
CA LYS A 26 10.53 -3.39 -8.12
C LYS A 26 11.80 -3.73 -8.91
N CYS A 27 12.59 -2.72 -9.29
CA CYS A 27 13.85 -2.91 -10.01
C CYS A 27 15.02 -3.29 -9.09
N LEU A 28 14.85 -3.26 -7.77
CA LEU A 28 15.89 -3.72 -6.84
C LEU A 28 16.11 -5.24 -6.98
N PRO A 29 17.37 -5.73 -6.86
CA PRO A 29 17.64 -7.16 -6.80
C PRO A 29 16.87 -7.82 -5.65
N ASP A 30 16.30 -8.99 -5.91
CA ASP A 30 15.56 -9.80 -4.93
C ASP A 30 14.37 -9.09 -4.26
N ALA A 31 13.81 -8.06 -4.89
CA ALA A 31 12.65 -7.32 -4.41
C ALA A 31 11.39 -8.20 -4.33
N ARG A 32 10.73 -8.20 -3.17
CA ARG A 32 9.40 -8.79 -2.97
C ARG A 32 8.42 -7.69 -2.59
N LEU A 33 7.40 -7.50 -3.41
CA LEU A 33 6.34 -6.52 -3.18
C LEU A 33 5.15 -7.17 -2.46
N LEU A 34 4.62 -6.47 -1.47
CA LEU A 34 3.40 -6.87 -0.76
C LEU A 34 2.44 -5.70 -0.66
N PHE A 35 1.21 -5.87 -1.17
CA PHE A 35 0.13 -4.91 -1.00
C PHE A 35 -0.68 -5.28 0.24
N VAL A 36 -0.78 -4.35 1.18
CA VAL A 36 -1.32 -4.60 2.51
C VAL A 36 -2.38 -3.57 2.82
N GLY A 37 -3.52 -3.97 3.34
CA GLY A 37 -4.59 -3.07 3.77
C GLY A 37 -5.09 -3.41 5.16
N PRO A 38 -6.07 -2.67 5.71
CA PRO A 38 -6.71 -3.03 6.98
C PRO A 38 -7.25 -4.47 6.95
N GLU A 39 -7.83 -4.87 5.82
CA GLU A 39 -8.29 -6.23 5.53
C GLU A 39 -7.87 -6.64 4.10
N VAL A 40 -7.90 -7.94 3.80
CA VAL A 40 -7.70 -8.47 2.45
C VAL A 40 -8.89 -8.10 1.57
N GLY A 41 -8.63 -7.51 0.40
CA GLY A 41 -9.68 -7.19 -0.56
C GLY A 41 -9.48 -5.89 -1.33
N PRO A 42 -10.49 -5.46 -2.10
CA PRO A 42 -10.42 -4.26 -2.91
C PRO A 42 -10.64 -2.98 -2.08
N LEU A 43 -9.80 -1.98 -2.30
CA LEU A 43 -9.92 -0.62 -1.76
C LEU A 43 -10.07 0.40 -2.89
N ARG A 44 -10.95 1.38 -2.70
CA ARG A 44 -11.26 2.39 -3.72
C ARG A 44 -10.29 3.54 -3.63
N THR A 45 -9.80 4.00 -4.78
CA THR A 45 -8.87 5.14 -4.83
C THR A 45 -9.66 6.45 -4.85
N SER A 46 -8.97 7.56 -4.58
CA SER A 46 -9.55 8.91 -4.54
C SER A 46 -10.17 9.36 -5.87
N SER A 47 -9.72 8.80 -7.00
CA SER A 47 -10.29 9.09 -8.32
C SER A 47 -11.63 8.39 -8.58
N GLY A 48 -12.08 7.50 -7.68
CA GLY A 48 -13.39 6.84 -7.73
C GLY A 48 -13.52 5.71 -8.74
N GLY A 49 -12.75 5.73 -9.83
CA GLY A 49 -12.82 4.74 -10.92
C GLY A 49 -11.86 3.56 -10.81
N LEU A 50 -10.91 3.57 -9.87
CA LEU A 50 -9.89 2.54 -9.72
C LEU A 50 -10.00 1.84 -8.36
N LEU A 51 -9.82 0.52 -8.39
CA LEU A 51 -9.67 -0.32 -7.20
C LEU A 51 -8.23 -0.82 -7.15
N MET A 52 -7.66 -0.88 -5.96
CA MET A 52 -6.43 -1.62 -5.70
C MET A 52 -6.72 -2.73 -4.69
N HIS A 53 -6.03 -3.86 -4.82
CA HIS A 53 -6.33 -5.04 -4.01
C HIS A 53 -5.23 -5.25 -2.96
N ALA A 54 -5.61 -5.26 -1.68
CA ALA A 54 -4.75 -5.71 -0.61
C ALA A 54 -4.68 -7.24 -0.61
N GLU A 55 -3.47 -7.78 -0.66
CA GLU A 55 -3.22 -9.22 -0.66
C GLU A 55 -3.10 -9.79 0.76
N ARG A 56 -2.80 -8.94 1.74
CA ARG A 56 -2.69 -9.27 3.17
C ARG A 56 -3.35 -8.20 4.03
N ALA A 57 -3.81 -8.60 5.21
CA ALA A 57 -4.18 -7.65 6.24
C ALA A 57 -2.92 -7.08 6.90
N LEU A 58 -3.00 -5.87 7.41
CA LEU A 58 -1.90 -5.16 8.07
C LEU A 58 -1.41 -5.92 9.30
N GLU A 59 -2.33 -6.57 10.01
CA GLU A 59 -2.02 -7.41 11.17
C GLU A 59 -1.24 -8.69 10.83
N ASP A 60 -1.22 -9.12 9.56
CA ASP A 60 -0.49 -10.31 9.12
C ASP A 60 0.99 -10.01 8.74
N VAL A 61 1.44 -8.76 8.90
CA VAL A 61 2.73 -8.29 8.40
C VAL A 61 3.58 -7.74 9.54
N ASP A 62 4.55 -8.55 9.98
CA ASP A 62 5.39 -8.22 11.13
C ASP A 62 6.58 -7.30 10.81
N GLN A 63 7.01 -7.24 9.54
CA GLN A 63 8.21 -6.51 9.12
C GLN A 63 8.13 -6.03 7.66
N ALA A 64 8.81 -4.92 7.38
CA ALA A 64 9.15 -4.44 6.04
C ALA A 64 10.60 -3.91 6.03
N ASP A 65 11.35 -4.16 4.95
CA ASP A 65 12.63 -3.47 4.72
C ASP A 65 12.38 -2.06 4.17
N ILE A 66 11.33 -1.92 3.34
CA ILE A 66 10.84 -0.64 2.83
C ILE A 66 9.31 -0.60 3.01
N LEU A 67 8.81 0.45 3.66
CA LEU A 67 7.39 0.74 3.75
C LEU A 67 7.04 1.95 2.87
N VAL A 68 6.11 1.75 1.94
CA VAL A 68 5.50 2.81 1.13
C VAL A 68 4.15 3.16 1.75
N VAL A 69 4.01 4.41 2.21
CA VAL A 69 2.75 4.97 2.71
C VAL A 69 2.26 6.02 1.69
N PRO A 70 1.27 5.68 0.85
CA PRO A 70 0.70 6.61 -0.11
C PRO A 70 0.00 7.79 0.57
N GLY A 71 -0.11 8.91 -0.15
CA GLY A 71 -1.02 9.99 0.24
C GLY A 71 -2.45 9.75 -0.24
N GLY A 72 -3.30 10.75 -0.04
CA GLY A 72 -4.65 10.77 -0.60
C GLY A 72 -5.66 11.45 0.31
N HIS A 73 -6.92 11.46 -0.13
CA HIS A 73 -8.02 12.04 0.64
C HIS A 73 -8.34 11.20 1.88
N GLY A 74 -8.07 9.89 1.84
CA GLY A 74 -8.26 8.96 2.94
C GLY A 74 -7.40 9.24 4.17
N THR A 75 -6.22 9.87 3.99
CA THR A 75 -5.27 10.11 5.07
C THR A 75 -5.87 10.88 6.24
N ARG A 76 -6.80 11.82 5.97
CA ARG A 76 -7.45 12.61 7.03
C ARG A 76 -8.29 11.76 7.98
N ALA A 77 -9.04 10.79 7.44
CA ALA A 77 -9.84 9.88 8.25
C ALA A 77 -8.93 8.97 9.10
N LEU A 78 -7.81 8.51 8.52
CA LEU A 78 -6.84 7.66 9.21
C LEU A 78 -6.09 8.37 10.35
N MET A 79 -5.93 9.69 10.31
CA MET A 79 -5.29 10.43 11.41
C MET A 79 -6.13 10.41 12.70
N GLU A 80 -7.42 10.09 12.59
CA GLU A 80 -8.36 9.98 13.70
C GLU A 80 -8.67 8.52 14.07
N ASP A 81 -8.05 7.56 13.38
CA ASP A 81 -8.18 6.13 13.59
C ASP A 81 -7.23 5.68 14.71
N ALA A 82 -7.79 5.24 15.84
CA ALA A 82 -7.09 5.03 17.11
C ALA A 82 -7.33 3.64 17.68
#